data_AF-A0A1R0ZV31-F1
#
_entry.id   AF-A0A1R0ZV31-F1
#
_cell.length_a   1.000
_cell.length_b   1.000
_cell.length_c   1.000
_cell.angle_alpha   90.00
_cell.angle_beta   90.00
_cell.angle_gamma   90.00
#
_symmetry.space_group_name_H-M   'P 1'
#
loop_
_entity.id
_entity.type
_entity.pdbx_description
1 polymer ?
#
loop_
_entity_poly.entity_id
_entity_poly.type
_entity_poly.pdbx_seq_one_letter_code
_entity_poly.pdbx_strand_id
1 'polypeptide(L)' 'MLGISNYKTEFPPIEFFITRFFVGNICLFEQETKVSLPTLISGDVIDIFDDSYVIESRQFGFNEDAFFTVYYMKRC' A
#
# COMPACT_ATOMS: atom_id res chain seq x y z
N MET A 1 30.28 6.49 -27.90
CA MET A 1 28.89 6.30 -27.43
C MET A 1 28.81 4.92 -26.83
N LEU A 2 28.75 4.81 -25.50
CA LEU A 2 28.53 3.52 -24.84
C LEU A 2 27.06 3.15 -25.04
N GLY A 3 26.82 2.00 -25.69
CA GLY A 3 25.49 1.51 -26.00
C GLY A 3 24.68 1.34 -24.72
N ILE A 4 23.48 1.90 -24.72
CA ILE A 4 22.49 1.69 -23.66
C ILE A 4 22.13 0.20 -23.72
N SER A 5 22.58 -0.54 -22.72
CA SER A 5 22.18 -1.93 -22.48
C SER A 5 20.66 -2.01 -22.49
N ASN A 6 20.10 -2.86 -23.35
CA ASN A 6 18.67 -3.20 -23.35
C ASN A 6 18.36 -4.02 -22.10
N TYR A 7 18.22 -3.34 -20.96
CA TYR A 7 17.75 -3.96 -19.72
C TYR A 7 16.28 -4.34 -19.91
N LYS A 8 16.00 -5.64 -20.12
CA LYS A 8 14.64 -6.18 -20.03
C LYS A 8 14.32 -6.33 -18.55
N THR A 9 13.37 -5.54 -18.08
CA THR A 9 12.83 -5.64 -16.72
C THR A 9 12.24 -7.04 -16.51
N GLU A 10 12.60 -7.71 -15.42
CA GLU A 10 12.03 -9.02 -15.04
C GLU A 10 10.55 -8.91 -14.64
N PHE A 11 10.13 -7.72 -14.23
CA PHE A 11 8.77 -7.43 -13.77
C PHE A 11 8.14 -6.33 -14.62
N PRO A 12 6.83 -6.42 -14.92
CA PRO A 12 6.11 -5.32 -15.53
C PRO A 12 6.22 -4.07 -14.63
N PRO A 13 6.18 -2.86 -15.22
CA PRO A 13 6.12 -1.63 -14.44
C PRO A 13 4.87 -1.64 -13.55
N ILE A 14 4.98 -1.02 -12.38
CA ILE A 14 3.83 -0.82 -11.49
C ILE A 14 2.91 0.22 -12.15
N GLU A 15 1.68 -0.19 -12.48
CA GLU A 15 0.65 0.67 -13.03
C GLU A 15 -0.27 1.26 -11.94
N PHE A 16 -0.40 0.57 -10.81
CA PHE A 16 -1.32 0.92 -9.73
C PHE A 16 -0.73 0.68 -8.34
N PHE A 17 -1.14 1.51 -7.39
CA PHE A 17 -0.87 1.33 -5.97
C PHE A 17 -2.19 1.09 -5.25
N ILE A 18 -2.30 -0.05 -4.57
CA ILE A 18 -3.50 -0.42 -3.83
C ILE A 18 -3.18 -0.34 -2.34
N THR A 19 -3.88 0.54 -1.63
CA THR A 19 -3.78 0.68 -0.18
C THR A 19 -5.01 0.09 0.49
N ARG A 20 -4.81 -0.83 1.43
CA ARG A 20 -5.89 -1.50 2.18
C ARG A 20 -5.74 -1.27 3.68
N PHE A 21 -6.86 -1.07 4.35
CA PHE A 21 -6.92 -0.91 5.80
C PHE A 21 -7.81 -1.98 6.40
N PHE A 22 -7.25 -2.81 7.28
CA PHE A 22 -7.93 -3.94 7.91
C PHE A 22 -8.09 -3.73 9.42
N VAL A 23 -9.27 -4.06 9.94
CA VAL A 23 -9.49 -4.29 11.38
C VAL A 23 -9.82 -5.76 11.57
N GLY A 24 -8.92 -6.49 12.23
CA GLY A 24 -8.96 -7.95 12.23
C GLY A 24 -8.90 -8.50 10.80
N ASN A 25 -9.94 -9.25 10.40
CA ASN A 25 -10.06 -9.82 9.06
C ASN A 25 -10.96 -9.01 8.11
N ILE A 26 -11.40 -7.81 8.52
CA ILE A 26 -12.33 -6.98 7.76
C ILE A 26 -11.56 -5.86 7.06
N CYS A 27 -11.59 -5.83 5.72
CA CYS A 27 -11.10 -4.68 4.96
C CYS A 27 -12.12 -3.55 5.09
N LEU A 28 -11.76 -2.50 5.84
CA LEU A 28 -12.62 -1.35 6.09
C LEU A 28 -12.55 -0.33 4.95
N PHE A 29 -11.37 -0.14 4.37
CA PHE A 29 -11.16 0.81 3.29
C PHE A 29 -10.09 0.30 2.33
N GLU A 30 -10.34 0.51 1.04
CA GLU A 30 -9.41 0.20 -0.04
C GLU A 30 -9.39 1.38 -1.01
N GLN A 31 -8.18 1.77 -1.41
CA GLN A 31 -7.98 2.83 -2.37
C GLN A 31 -6.92 2.43 -3.40
N GLU A 32 -7.28 2.60 -4.67
CA GLU A 32 -6.37 2.50 -5.80
C GLU A 32 -5.90 3.91 -6.20
N THR A 33 -4.60 4.06 -6.44
CA THR A 33 -3.99 5.30 -6.90
C THR A 33 -2.94 5.04 -7.99
N LYS A 34 -2.68 6.07 -8.81
CA LYS A 34 -1.59 6.05 -9.80
C LYS A 34 -0.22 6.40 -9.20
N VAL A 35 -0.20 6.86 -7.95
CA VAL A 35 1.02 7.20 -7.19
C VAL A 35 0.90 6.63 -5.78
N SER A 36 2.01 6.20 -5.18
CA SER A 36 2.00 5.68 -3.82
C SER A 36 1.57 6.75 -2.81
N LEU A 37 0.67 6.40 -1.90
CA LEU A 37 0.38 7.22 -0.74
C LEU A 37 1.58 7.24 0.21
N PRO A 38 1.75 8.31 1.02
CA PRO A 38 2.72 8.31 2.11
C PRO A 38 2.55 7.09 3.00
N THR A 39 3.65 6.40 3.28
CA THR A 39 3.60 5.18 4.07
C THR A 39 3.46 5.51 5.56
N LEU A 40 2.46 4.93 6.21
CA LEU A 40 2.24 5.01 7.65
C LEU A 40 3.11 3.96 8.37
N ILE A 41 3.42 4.22 9.64
CA ILE A 41 4.14 3.32 10.53
C ILE A 41 3.26 2.88 11.70
N SER A 42 3.67 1.80 12.37
CA SER A 42 3.02 1.37 13.61
C SER A 42 3.02 2.50 14.65
N GLY A 43 1.87 2.73 15.27
CA GLY A 43 1.66 3.82 16.23
C GLY A 43 1.10 5.10 15.61
N ASP A 44 1.11 5.26 14.29
CA ASP A 44 0.41 6.37 13.64
C ASP A 44 -1.09 6.25 13.87
N VAL A 45 -1.74 7.40 14.05
CA VAL A 45 -3.19 7.52 14.17
C VAL A 45 -3.75 8.09 12.88
N ILE A 46 -4.81 7.48 12.38
CA ILE A 46 -5.53 7.94 11.19
C ILE A 46 -7.03 7.95 11.45
N ASP A 47 -7.73 8.83 10.73
CA ASP A 47 -9.20 8.90 10.76
C ASP A 47 -9.75 8.33 9.45
N ILE A 48 -10.67 7.36 9.58
CA ILE A 48 -11.40 6.76 8.47
C ILE A 48 -12.89 6.79 8.84
N PHE A 49 -13.73 7.45 8.03
CA PHE A 49 -15.18 7.56 8.24
C PHE A 49 -15.57 8.03 9.66
N ASP A 50 -14.95 9.11 10.15
CA ASP A 50 -15.15 9.70 11.47
C ASP A 50 -14.71 8.83 12.67
N ASP A 51 -14.06 7.69 12.41
CA ASP A 51 -13.47 6.83 13.41
C ASP A 51 -11.94 6.91 13.39
N SER A 52 -11.33 7.03 14.57
CA SER A 52 -9.88 7.01 14.72
C SER A 52 -9.35 5.60 14.93
N TYR A 53 -8.26 5.29 14.24
CA TYR A 53 -7.56 4.01 14.29
C TYR A 53 -6.08 4.21 14.51
N VAL A 54 -5.45 3.27 15.22
CA VAL A 54 -4.00 3.20 15.35
C VAL A 54 -3.46 2.07 14.51
N ILE A 55 -2.42 2.35 13.73
CA ILE A 55 -1.73 1.34 12.92
C ILE A 55 -0.99 0.38 13.85
N GLU A 56 -1.29 -0.90 13.75
CA GLU A 56 -0.58 -1.94 14.50
C GLU A 56 0.57 -2.51 13.68
N SER A 57 0.33 -2.80 12.39
CA SER A 57 1.36 -3.31 11.49
C SER A 57 1.07 -2.95 10.03
N ARG A 58 2.10 -3.09 9.19
CA ARG A 58 2.00 -2.93 7.74
C ARG A 58 2.67 -4.07 6.99
N GLN A 59 2.17 -4.37 5.81
CA GLN A 59 2.74 -5.33 4.88
C GLN A 59 2.77 -4.74 3.47
N PHE A 60 3.71 -5.21 2.66
CA PHE A 60 3.84 -4.85 1.25
C PHE A 60 3.73 -6.10 0.40
N GLY A 61 3.13 -5.96 -0.78
CA GLY A 61 2.98 -7.04 -1.74
C GLY A 61 3.03 -6.53 -3.16
N PHE A 62 3.31 -7.44 -4.09
CA PHE A 62 3.22 -7.18 -5.53
C PHE A 62 2.29 -8.23 -6.13
N ASN A 63 1.39 -7.80 -7.00
CA ASN A 63 0.61 -8.71 -7.82
C ASN A 63 0.48 -8.10 -9.21
N GLU A 64 0.94 -8.83 -10.23
CA GLU A 64 0.97 -8.37 -11.62
C GLU A 64 1.59 -6.97 -11.75
N ASP A 65 0.79 -5.96 -12.07
CA ASP A 65 1.14 -4.56 -12.27
C ASP A 65 0.80 -3.67 -11.06
N ALA A 66 0.39 -4.26 -9.93
CA ALA A 66 -0.04 -3.53 -8.74
C ALA A 66 0.90 -3.73 -7.53
N PHE A 67 1.22 -2.63 -6.86
CA PHE A 67 1.88 -2.62 -5.56
C PHE A 67 0.86 -2.45 -4.44
N PHE A 68 0.88 -3.36 -3.48
CA PHE A 68 -0.03 -3.36 -2.34
C PHE A 68 0.67 -2.81 -1.10
N THR A 69 -0.01 -1.90 -0.42
CA THR A 69 0.29 -1.55 0.97
C THR A 69 -0.91 -1.94 1.82
N VAL A 70 -0.70 -2.84 2.77
CA VAL A 70 -1.75 -3.35 3.64
C VAL A 70 -1.46 -2.92 5.07
N TYR A 71 -2.39 -2.18 5.66
CA TYR A 71 -2.35 -1.77 7.06
C TYR A 71 -3.31 -2.62 7.88
N TYR A 72 -2.82 -3.12 9.01
CA TYR A 72 -3.65 -3.71 10.06
C TYR A 72 -3.71 -2.72 11.21
N MET A 73 -4.93 -2.41 11.63
CA MET A 73 -5.21 -1.37 12.61
C MET A 73 -6.20 -1.85 13.66
N LYS A 74 -6.23 -1.15 14.78
CA LYS A 74 -7.29 -1.26 15.79
C LYS A 74 -7.95 0.09 15.98
N ARG A 75 -9.23 0.07 16.32
CA ARG A 75 -9.96 1.28 16.72
C ARG A 75 -9.36 1.81 18.03
N CYS A 76 -9.22 3.14 18.11
CA CYS A 76 -8.79 3.83 19.32
C CYS A 76 -9.91 3.87 20.37
#